data_AF-A0A6G3MMC8-F1
#
_entry.id   AF-A0A6G3MMC8-F1
#
_cell.length_a   1.000
_cell.length_b   1.000
_cell.length_c   1.000
_cell.angle_alpha   90.00
_cell.angle_beta   90.00
_cell.angle_gamma   90.00
#
_symmetry.space_group_name_H-M   'P 1'
#
loop_
_entity.id
_entity.type
_entity.pdbx_description
1 polymer ?
#
loop_
_entity_poly.entity_id
_entity_poly.type
_entity_poly.pdbx_seq_one_letter_code
_entity_poly.pdbx_strand_id
1 'polypeptide(L)'
;KVLDYALINDATGTLLCGAFENQDTVIGIINGTGFNACYVEDVRKIKKNRNNTSHKKVLINTEFAAFGEAGGLNSILTEFDLENDGKSMNPGKHIYEKTISGLYLGEIVRLILVSLENDSHFFVNGIPEKLKIQKSFKTSYISTSYHKEEF
;
A
#
# COMPACT_ATOMS: atom_id res chain seq x y z
N LYS A 1 -24.36 17.17 22.17
CA LYS A 1 -22.97 17.63 21.91
C LYS A 1 -22.03 16.52 22.35
N VAL A 2 -21.13 16.05 21.48
CA VAL A 2 -20.01 15.20 21.92
C VAL A 2 -19.06 16.09 22.71
N LEU A 3 -18.73 15.70 23.94
CA LEU A 3 -17.90 16.52 24.84
C LEU A 3 -16.42 16.16 24.74
N ASP A 4 -16.10 14.89 24.42
CA ASP A 4 -14.74 14.38 24.23
C ASP A 4 -14.69 13.45 23.02
N TYR A 5 -13.64 13.57 22.20
CA TYR A 5 -13.41 12.71 21.05
C TYR A 5 -11.91 12.48 20.84
N ALA A 6 -11.57 11.33 20.28
CA ALA A 6 -10.22 11.00 19.83
C ALA A 6 -10.24 10.76 18.32
N LEU A 7 -9.33 11.42 17.60
CA LEU A 7 -9.08 11.14 16.19
C LEU A 7 -7.95 10.11 16.10
N ILE A 8 -8.21 8.98 15.48
CA ILE A 8 -7.23 7.91 15.27
C ILE A 8 -7.12 7.57 13.79
N ASN A 9 -5.91 7.19 13.37
CA ASN A 9 -5.69 6.57 12.07
C ASN A 9 -6.18 5.11 12.10
N ASP A 10 -6.60 4.58 10.95
CA ASP A 10 -7.09 3.22 10.78
C ASP A 10 -6.06 2.14 11.15
N ALA A 11 -4.78 2.28 10.75
CA ALA A 11 -3.71 1.36 11.17
C ALA A 11 -3.53 1.38 12.68
N THR A 12 -3.61 2.55 13.31
CA THR A 12 -3.61 2.70 14.78
C THR A 12 -4.81 1.99 15.41
N GLY A 13 -6.01 2.12 14.83
CA GLY A 13 -7.19 1.38 15.26
C GLY A 13 -7.00 -0.13 15.14
N THR A 14 -6.42 -0.61 14.05
CA THR A 14 -6.08 -2.03 13.84
C THR A 14 -5.11 -2.54 14.90
N LEU A 15 -4.06 -1.78 15.21
CA LEU A 15 -3.12 -2.14 16.28
C LEU A 15 -3.84 -2.24 17.63
N LEU A 16 -4.65 -1.23 17.98
CA LEU A 16 -5.39 -1.21 19.24
C LEU A 16 -6.36 -2.40 19.37
N CYS A 17 -7.03 -2.75 18.27
CA CYS A 17 -7.90 -3.93 18.21
C CYS A 17 -7.09 -5.22 18.46
N GLY A 18 -5.97 -5.40 17.76
CA GLY A 18 -5.09 -6.56 17.96
C GLY A 18 -4.49 -6.61 19.38
N ALA A 19 -4.13 -5.46 19.95
CA ALA A 19 -3.61 -5.34 21.31
C ALA A 19 -4.66 -5.67 22.39
N PHE A 20 -5.94 -5.50 22.09
CA PHE A 20 -7.04 -5.92 22.95
C PHE A 20 -7.13 -7.45 23.05
N GLU A 21 -6.88 -8.16 21.94
CA GLU A 21 -6.90 -9.62 21.89
C GLU A 21 -5.57 -10.24 22.38
N ASN A 22 -4.44 -9.63 22.01
CA ASN A 22 -3.11 -10.08 22.36
C ASN A 22 -2.22 -8.88 22.74
N GLN A 23 -1.85 -8.80 24.02
CA GLN A 23 -1.06 -7.70 24.58
C GLN A 23 0.36 -7.57 24.00
N ASP A 24 0.86 -8.60 23.30
CA ASP A 24 2.15 -8.56 22.60
C ASP A 24 2.07 -7.89 21.22
N THR A 25 0.87 -7.50 20.76
CA THR A 25 0.68 -6.80 19.49
C THR A 25 1.29 -5.40 19.55
N VAL A 26 2.34 -5.16 18.75
CA VAL A 26 3.08 -3.89 18.73
C VAL A 26 3.12 -3.20 17.36
N ILE A 27 2.55 -3.82 16.34
CA ILE A 27 2.49 -3.31 14.96
C ILE A 27 1.07 -3.47 14.43
N GLY A 28 0.56 -2.44 13.75
CA GLY A 28 -0.66 -2.48 12.97
C GLY A 28 -0.35 -2.21 11.51
N ILE A 29 -0.93 -2.99 10.61
CA ILE A 29 -0.74 -2.85 9.17
C ILE A 29 -2.11 -2.79 8.51
N ILE A 30 -2.27 -1.84 7.60
CA ILE A 30 -3.36 -1.81 6.62
C ILE A 30 -2.76 -2.18 5.27
N ASN A 31 -3.26 -3.24 4.66
CA ASN A 31 -2.97 -3.58 3.27
C ASN A 31 -4.29 -3.94 2.58
N GLY A 32 -4.87 -2.96 1.89
CA GLY A 32 -6.17 -3.08 1.24
C GLY A 32 -6.20 -2.17 0.03
N THR A 33 -7.16 -1.24 -0.04
CA THR A 33 -7.16 -0.19 -1.08
C THR A 33 -5.87 0.64 -1.01
N GLY A 34 -5.48 1.07 0.19
CA GLY A 34 -4.20 1.74 0.46
C GLY A 34 -3.25 0.84 1.27
N PHE A 35 -2.11 1.41 1.64
CA PHE A 35 -1.12 0.74 2.48
C PHE A 35 -0.58 1.70 3.55
N ASN A 36 -0.63 1.28 4.81
CA ASN A 36 0.01 2.02 5.90
C ASN A 36 0.42 1.10 7.05
N ALA A 37 1.33 1.57 7.89
CA ALA A 37 1.74 0.87 9.10
C ALA A 37 1.86 1.83 10.28
N CYS A 38 1.59 1.31 11.46
CA CYS A 38 1.88 1.97 12.72
C CYS A 38 2.53 0.99 13.71
N TYR A 39 3.20 1.52 14.72
CA TYR A 39 3.86 0.69 15.73
C TYR A 39 3.94 1.40 17.08
N VAL A 40 4.24 0.62 18.11
CA VAL A 40 4.54 1.11 19.47
C VAL A 40 6.01 1.53 19.56
N GLU A 41 6.26 2.82 19.82
CA GLU A 41 7.61 3.35 20.03
C GLU A 41 7.83 3.79 21.48
N ASP A 42 9.08 3.69 21.92
CA ASP A 42 9.55 4.28 23.17
C ASP A 42 9.68 5.80 23.04
N VAL A 43 9.02 6.55 23.92
CA VAL A 43 9.05 8.03 23.90
C VAL A 43 10.49 8.57 23.98
N ARG A 44 11.42 7.81 24.57
CA ARG A 44 12.85 8.16 24.61
C ARG A 44 13.52 8.13 23.23
N LYS A 45 12.98 7.47 22.20
CA LYS A 45 13.54 7.52 20.84
C LYS A 45 13.00 8.65 19.98
N ILE A 46 11.84 9.20 20.36
CA ILE A 46 11.22 10.27 19.61
C ILE A 46 12.04 11.54 19.82
N LYS A 47 12.43 12.22 18.74
CA LYS A 47 13.17 13.49 18.83
C LYS A 47 12.25 14.72 18.87
N LYS A 48 11.05 14.61 18.29
CA LYS A 48 10.03 15.66 18.21
C LYS A 48 9.01 15.50 19.35
N ASN A 49 8.51 16.60 19.92
CA ASN A 49 7.34 16.60 20.82
C ASN A 49 7.43 15.63 22.04
N ARG A 50 8.63 15.35 22.56
CA ARG A 50 8.85 14.39 23.67
C ARG A 50 8.08 14.73 24.95
N ASN A 51 7.82 16.01 25.19
CA ASN A 51 7.20 16.49 26.42
C ASN A 51 5.66 16.49 26.38
N ASN A 52 5.05 15.96 25.31
CA ASN A 52 3.59 15.96 25.14
C ASN A 52 2.88 14.76 25.79
N THR A 53 3.62 13.89 26.49
CA THR A 53 3.03 12.74 27.16
C THR A 53 3.84 12.34 28.39
N SER A 54 3.15 11.84 29.42
CA SER A 54 3.75 11.22 30.60
C SER A 54 3.94 9.71 30.45
N HIS A 55 3.47 9.11 29.36
CA HIS A 55 3.60 7.67 29.09
C HIS A 55 5.01 7.32 28.58
N LYS A 56 5.46 6.08 28.85
CA LYS A 56 6.77 5.57 28.37
C LYS A 56 6.74 5.13 26.91
N LYS A 57 5.56 4.78 26.39
CA LYS A 57 5.32 4.28 25.05
C LYS A 57 4.22 5.11 24.38
N VAL A 58 4.29 5.25 23.07
CA VAL A 58 3.28 5.94 22.25
C VAL A 58 3.16 5.24 20.90
N LEU A 59 2.00 5.35 20.26
CA LEU A 59 1.79 4.85 18.91
C LEU A 59 2.31 5.86 17.88
N ILE A 60 3.11 5.36 16.94
CA ILE A 60 3.61 6.12 15.80
C ILE A 60 2.89 5.63 14.56
N ASN A 61 2.06 6.49 13.98
CA ASN A 61 1.63 6.35 12.59
C ASN A 61 2.79 6.79 11.68
N THR A 62 3.25 5.90 10.81
CA THR A 62 4.44 6.14 10.00
C THR A 62 4.14 6.86 8.69
N GLU A 63 2.87 6.86 8.23
CA GLU A 63 2.50 7.27 6.88
C GLU A 63 3.37 6.56 5.83
N PHE A 64 3.52 5.23 5.97
CA PHE A 64 4.54 4.45 5.27
C PHE A 64 4.36 4.49 3.73
N ALA A 65 3.14 4.77 3.27
CA ALA A 65 2.80 4.97 1.86
C ALA A 65 3.79 5.90 1.12
N ALA A 66 4.26 6.96 1.77
CA ALA A 66 5.14 7.98 1.18
C ALA A 66 6.62 7.56 1.07
N PHE A 67 6.98 6.34 1.50
CA PHE A 67 8.34 5.86 1.33
C PHE A 67 8.73 5.83 -0.15
N GLY A 68 9.97 6.23 -0.45
CA GLY A 68 10.49 6.34 -1.82
C GLY A 68 10.26 7.68 -2.52
N GLU A 69 9.42 8.60 -2.01
CA GLU A 69 9.18 9.91 -2.64
C GLU A 69 10.46 10.77 -2.80
N ALA A 70 11.47 10.56 -1.95
CA ALA A 70 12.77 11.22 -2.05
C ALA A 70 13.78 10.48 -2.95
N GLY A 71 13.30 9.55 -3.79
CA GLY A 71 14.12 8.78 -4.72
C GLY A 71 14.72 7.49 -4.15
N GLY A 72 14.41 7.15 -2.90
CA GLY A 72 14.96 5.96 -2.21
C GLY A 72 14.57 4.62 -2.82
N LEU A 73 13.56 4.60 -3.71
CA LEU A 73 13.10 3.41 -4.43
C LEU A 73 13.45 3.43 -5.93
N ASN A 74 14.07 4.49 -6.44
CA ASN A 74 14.27 4.68 -7.89
C ASN A 74 15.08 3.54 -8.55
N SER A 75 15.94 2.87 -7.81
CA SER A 75 16.74 1.75 -8.32
C SER A 75 15.97 0.43 -8.46
N ILE A 76 14.77 0.33 -7.88
CA ILE A 76 13.95 -0.90 -7.93
C ILE A 76 12.60 -0.69 -8.62
N LEU A 77 12.17 0.55 -8.85
CA LEU A 77 10.95 0.85 -9.58
C LEU A 77 11.12 0.48 -11.06
N THR A 78 10.10 -0.18 -11.59
CA THR A 78 10.03 -0.56 -13.01
C THR A 78 9.35 0.53 -13.83
N GLU A 79 9.43 0.44 -15.15
CA GLU A 79 8.67 1.28 -16.08
C GLU A 79 7.16 1.21 -15.83
N PHE A 80 6.65 0.06 -15.36
CA PHE A 80 5.24 -0.12 -15.04
C PHE A 80 4.82 0.63 -13.78
N ASP A 81 5.69 0.65 -12.76
CA ASP A 81 5.46 1.44 -11.54
C ASP A 81 5.46 2.94 -11.86
N LEU A 82 6.40 3.39 -12.69
CA LEU A 82 6.52 4.79 -13.11
C LEU A 82 5.32 5.23 -13.98
N GLU A 83 4.85 4.37 -14.89
CA GLU A 83 3.66 4.64 -15.70
C GLU A 83 2.40 4.68 -14.84
N ASN A 84 2.25 3.74 -13.91
CA ASN A 84 1.14 3.71 -12.95
C ASN A 84 1.12 4.96 -12.06
N ASP A 85 2.28 5.39 -11.55
CA ASP A 85 2.42 6.62 -10.78
C ASP A 85 2.04 7.86 -11.62
N GLY A 86 2.59 7.98 -12.83
CA GLY A 86 2.35 9.11 -13.72
C GLY A 86 0.88 9.28 -14.13
N LYS A 87 0.11 8.20 -14.19
CA LYS A 87 -1.33 8.18 -14.51
C LYS A 87 -2.24 8.13 -13.27
N SER A 88 -1.67 8.21 -12.07
CA SER A 88 -2.42 8.21 -10.81
C SER A 88 -3.01 9.59 -10.50
N MET A 89 -3.86 9.66 -9.47
CA MET A 89 -4.42 10.95 -9.01
C MET A 89 -3.40 11.86 -8.32
N ASN A 90 -2.28 11.29 -7.88
CA ASN A 90 -1.26 11.94 -7.07
C ASN A 90 0.15 11.56 -7.55
N PRO A 91 0.57 11.90 -8.79
CA PRO A 91 1.90 11.55 -9.29
C PRO A 91 3.03 12.03 -8.38
N GLY A 92 4.07 11.22 -8.20
CA GLY A 92 5.19 11.52 -7.31
C GLY A 92 4.87 11.39 -5.82
N LYS A 93 3.66 10.93 -5.46
CA LYS A 93 3.21 10.74 -4.08
C LYS A 93 2.82 9.31 -3.78
N HIS A 94 3.00 8.88 -2.54
CA HIS A 94 2.64 7.55 -2.07
C HIS A 94 3.29 6.43 -2.92
N ILE A 95 4.57 6.63 -3.26
CA ILE A 95 5.29 5.75 -4.20
C ILE A 95 5.27 4.30 -3.73
N TYR A 96 5.51 4.06 -2.43
CA TYR A 96 5.50 2.70 -1.90
C TYR A 96 4.09 2.09 -1.85
N GLU A 97 3.05 2.87 -1.54
CA GLU A 97 1.67 2.38 -1.60
C GLU A 97 1.31 1.90 -3.01
N LYS A 98 1.77 2.62 -4.04
CA LYS A 98 1.50 2.30 -5.44
C LYS A 98 2.11 0.99 -5.92
N THR A 99 3.14 0.48 -5.26
CA THR A 99 3.77 -0.79 -5.63
C THR A 99 3.15 -2.00 -4.91
N ILE A 100 2.37 -1.79 -3.85
CA ILE A 100 1.92 -2.89 -2.98
C ILE A 100 0.41 -2.94 -2.75
N SER A 101 -0.30 -1.82 -2.82
CA SER A 101 -1.71 -1.78 -2.42
C SER A 101 -2.64 -2.30 -3.50
N GLY A 102 -3.80 -2.78 -3.06
CA GLY A 102 -4.84 -3.33 -3.94
C GLY A 102 -5.48 -2.31 -4.88
N LEU A 103 -5.31 -1.01 -4.69
CA LEU A 103 -5.75 -0.01 -5.67
C LEU A 103 -4.87 0.00 -6.93
N TYR A 104 -3.60 -0.42 -6.82
CA TYR A 104 -2.60 -0.24 -7.87
C TYR A 104 -2.06 -1.54 -8.45
N LEU A 105 -2.01 -2.63 -7.68
CA LEU A 105 -1.50 -3.93 -8.16
C LEU A 105 -2.18 -4.41 -9.45
N GLY A 106 -3.50 -4.29 -9.54
CA GLY A 106 -4.24 -4.64 -10.75
C GLY A 106 -3.80 -3.84 -11.98
N GLU A 107 -3.49 -2.55 -11.82
CA GLU A 107 -3.03 -1.70 -12.90
C GLU A 107 -1.61 -2.04 -13.33
N ILE A 108 -0.72 -2.36 -12.39
CA ILE A 108 0.63 -2.84 -12.70
C ILE A 108 0.57 -4.12 -13.55
N VAL A 109 -0.24 -5.09 -13.13
CA VAL A 109 -0.44 -6.33 -13.92
C VAL A 109 -1.02 -6.02 -15.30
N ARG A 110 -2.00 -5.11 -15.39
CA ARG A 110 -2.58 -4.69 -16.68
C ARG A 110 -1.52 -4.12 -17.61
N LEU A 111 -0.65 -3.23 -17.11
CA LEU A 111 0.41 -2.60 -17.90
C LEU A 111 1.40 -3.65 -18.43
N ILE A 112 1.77 -4.62 -17.60
CA ILE A 112 2.60 -5.76 -18.03
C ILE A 112 1.89 -6.54 -19.15
N LEU A 113 0.61 -6.90 -18.98
CA LEU A 113 -0.14 -7.62 -20.01
C LEU A 113 -0.26 -6.83 -21.32
N VAL A 114 -0.45 -5.51 -21.26
CA VAL A 114 -0.48 -4.65 -22.45
C VAL A 114 0.88 -4.60 -23.14
N SER A 115 1.98 -4.61 -22.38
CA SER A 115 3.33 -4.64 -22.98
C SER A 115 3.59 -5.90 -23.82
N LEU A 116 2.83 -6.97 -23.56
CA LEU A 116 2.91 -8.25 -24.27
C LEU A 116 1.96 -8.34 -25.48
N GLU A 117 1.25 -7.26 -25.86
CA GLU A 117 0.24 -7.29 -26.95
C GLU A 117 0.78 -7.85 -28.28
N ASN A 118 2.05 -7.60 -28.59
CA ASN A 118 2.69 -8.06 -29.84
C ASN A 118 3.39 -9.42 -29.70
N ASP A 119 3.34 -10.05 -28.52
CA ASP A 119 3.91 -11.37 -28.29
C ASP A 119 2.83 -12.46 -28.50
N SER A 120 2.98 -13.20 -29.60
CA SER A 120 2.04 -14.25 -30.00
C SER A 120 2.03 -15.48 -29.07
N HIS A 121 2.97 -15.60 -28.14
CA HIS A 121 2.92 -16.64 -27.09
C HIS A 121 1.90 -16.32 -26.01
N PHE A 122 1.62 -15.03 -25.77
CA PHE A 122 0.65 -14.59 -24.77
C PHE A 122 -0.72 -14.30 -25.39
N PHE A 123 -0.76 -13.66 -26.57
CA PHE A 123 -2.01 -13.25 -27.22
C PHE A 123 -2.05 -13.65 -28.69
N VAL A 124 -2.55 -14.86 -28.98
CA VAL A 124 -2.63 -15.43 -30.34
C VAL A 124 -3.51 -14.59 -31.29
N ASN A 125 -4.56 -13.96 -30.77
CA ASN A 125 -5.53 -13.17 -31.55
C ASN A 125 -5.50 -11.67 -31.18
N GLY A 126 -4.34 -11.19 -30.68
CA GLY A 126 -4.21 -9.85 -30.12
C GLY A 126 -4.83 -9.73 -28.71
N ILE A 127 -4.53 -8.63 -28.04
CA ILE A 127 -4.98 -8.39 -26.67
C ILE A 127 -6.48 -8.01 -26.63
N PRO A 128 -7.27 -8.49 -25.65
CA PRO A 128 -8.63 -8.02 -25.45
C PRO A 128 -8.71 -6.49 -25.31
N GLU A 129 -9.58 -5.84 -26.10
CA GLU A 129 -9.77 -4.37 -26.08
C GLU A 129 -10.07 -3.82 -24.68
N LYS A 130 -10.75 -4.60 -23.84
CA LYS A 130 -11.01 -4.22 -22.44
C LYS A 130 -9.74 -4.01 -21.62
N LEU A 131 -8.66 -4.78 -21.87
CA LEU A 131 -7.38 -4.63 -21.16
C LEU A 131 -6.63 -3.35 -21.53
N LYS A 132 -6.95 -2.73 -22.67
CA LYS A 132 -6.38 -1.43 -23.06
C LYS A 132 -6.94 -0.27 -22.22
N ILE A 133 -8.08 -0.47 -21.56
CA ILE A 133 -8.71 0.53 -20.70
C ILE A 133 -7.99 0.56 -19.35
N GLN A 134 -7.57 1.75 -18.91
CA GLN A 134 -6.94 1.97 -17.60
C GLN A 134 -7.84 1.43 -16.47
N LYS A 135 -7.26 0.77 -15.47
CA LYS A 135 -7.93 0.18 -14.29
C LYS A 135 -8.96 -0.90 -14.60
N SER A 136 -8.96 -1.46 -15.82
CA SER A 136 -9.87 -2.54 -16.21
C SER A 136 -9.54 -3.88 -15.52
N PHE A 137 -8.27 -4.09 -15.16
CA PHE A 137 -7.81 -5.28 -14.46
C PHE A 137 -7.84 -5.06 -12.95
N LYS A 138 -8.71 -5.77 -12.25
CA LYS A 138 -8.90 -5.62 -10.80
C LYS A 138 -7.91 -6.50 -10.06
N THR A 139 -7.41 -6.01 -8.92
CA THR A 139 -6.58 -6.82 -8.00
C THR A 139 -7.25 -8.12 -7.57
N SER A 140 -8.58 -8.15 -7.47
CA SER A 140 -9.33 -9.38 -7.18
C SER A 140 -9.08 -10.50 -8.19
N TYR A 141 -8.81 -10.17 -9.47
CA TYR A 141 -8.49 -11.17 -10.49
C TYR A 141 -7.15 -11.86 -10.18
N ILE A 142 -6.18 -11.11 -9.64
CA ILE A 142 -4.90 -11.65 -9.17
C ILE A 142 -5.15 -12.65 -8.03
N SER A 143 -5.99 -12.27 -7.07
CA SER A 143 -6.32 -13.14 -5.93
C SER A 143 -7.02 -14.42 -6.38
N THR A 144 -7.90 -14.35 -7.38
CA THR A 144 -8.60 -15.54 -7.89
C THR A 144 -7.73 -16.42 -8.77
N SER A 145 -6.71 -15.87 -9.44
CA SER A 145 -5.76 -16.66 -10.24
C SER A 145 -4.73 -17.40 -9.40
N TYR A 146 -4.60 -17.07 -8.12
CA TYR A 146 -3.66 -17.76 -7.24
C TYR A 146 -4.28 -19.05 -6.69
N HIS A 147 -3.76 -20.19 -7.15
CA HIS A 147 -4.05 -21.50 -6.58
C HIS A 147 -2.78 -22.07 -5.97
N LYS A 148 -2.79 -22.28 -4.64
CA LYS A 148 -1.62 -22.73 -3.87
C LYS A 148 -1.06 -24.09 -4.34
N GLU A 149 -1.85 -24.88 -5.05
CA GLU A 149 -1.42 -26.17 -5.58
C GLU A 149 -0.62 -26.02 -6.89
N GLU A 150 -0.72 -24.86 -7.55
CA GLU A 150 -0.08 -24.58 -8.85
C GLU A 150 1.27 -23.84 -8.70
N PHE A 151 1.60 -23.33 -7.51
CA PHE A 151 2.82 -22.58 -7.19
C PHE A 151 3.48 -23.09 -5.91
#